data_AF-A0A660TP92-F1
#
_entry.id   AF-A0A660TP92-F1
#
_cell.length_a   1.000
_cell.length_b   1.000
_cell.length_c   1.000
_cell.angle_alpha   90.00
_cell.angle_beta   90.00
_cell.angle_gamma   90.00
#
_symmetry.space_group_name_H-M   'P 1'
#
loop_
_entity.id
_entity.type
_entity.pdbx_description
1 polymer ?
#
loop_
_entity_poly.entity_id
_entity_poly.type
_entity_poly.pdbx_seq_one_letter_code
_entity_poly.pdbx_strand_id
1 'polypeptide(L)'
;MKKRMLLISITLFSLFTAISSYVFADSPGKLSINGYIETNNLLRLKNGNINSNLNTLGLKFEGSTDRYHYFSELAFSYYGKSNFSSNDVEELANLQSVTPIELNLKEGYLDLYSFLFPFLDVRVGKQIIVWGTADKVNPTGNICPSD
;
A
#
# COMPACT_ATOMS: atom_id res chain seq x y z
N MET A 1 -27.00 6.77 -17.82
CA MET A 1 -25.82 6.12 -17.20
C MET A 1 -25.28 6.87 -15.99
N LYS A 2 -24.95 8.17 -16.07
CA LYS A 2 -24.35 8.94 -14.96
C LYS A 2 -25.12 8.89 -13.62
N LYS A 3 -26.46 9.00 -13.63
CA LYS A 3 -27.30 8.92 -12.40
C LYS A 3 -27.28 7.53 -11.73
N ARG A 4 -27.24 6.44 -12.51
CA ARG A 4 -27.13 5.07 -11.99
C ARG A 4 -25.76 4.82 -11.36
N MET A 5 -24.69 5.34 -11.98
CA MET A 5 -23.33 5.25 -11.46
C MET A 5 -23.16 6.06 -10.17
N LEU A 6 -23.80 7.23 -10.07
CA LEU A 6 -23.85 8.03 -8.85
C LEU A 6 -24.56 7.29 -7.71
N LEU A 7 -25.72 6.69 -7.97
CA LEU A 7 -26.46 5.91 -6.96
C LEU A 7 -25.65 4.71 -6.45
N ILE A 8 -24.99 3.98 -7.35
CA ILE A 8 -24.12 2.85 -6.98
C ILE A 8 -22.96 3.33 -6.08
N SER A 9 -22.32 4.45 -6.45
CA SER A 9 -21.22 5.02 -5.66
C SER A 9 -21.68 5.46 -4.26
N ILE A 10 -22.86 6.05 -4.14
CA ILE A 10 -23.44 6.45 -2.85
C ILE A 10 -23.74 5.21 -2.00
N THR A 11 -24.34 4.17 -2.60
CA THR A 11 -24.63 2.92 -1.87
C THR A 11 -23.38 2.21 -1.38
N LEU A 12 -22.31 2.19 -2.19
CA LEU A 12 -21.01 1.64 -1.79
C LEU A 12 -20.37 2.45 -0.67
N PHE A 13 -20.45 3.79 -0.75
CA PHE A 13 -19.92 4.66 0.29
C PHE A 13 -20.68 4.48 1.61
N SER A 14 -22.01 4.40 1.57
CA SER A 14 -22.82 4.14 2.78
C SER A 14 -22.54 2.76 3.39
N LEU A 15 -22.33 1.75 2.54
CA LEU A 15 -21.98 0.40 2.99
C LEU A 15 -20.60 0.38 3.64
N PHE A 16 -19.63 1.09 3.06
CA PHE A 16 -18.29 1.26 3.62
C PHE A 16 -18.33 1.96 4.98
N THR A 17 -19.12 3.03 5.13
CA THR A 17 -19.27 3.75 6.41
C THR A 17 -19.98 2.93 7.48
N ALA A 18 -20.93 2.08 7.10
CA ALA A 18 -21.59 1.18 8.03
C ALA A 18 -20.60 0.12 8.55
N ILE A 19 -19.88 -0.54 7.64
CA ILE A 19 -18.89 -1.57 8.00
C ILE A 19 -17.79 -0.99 8.87
N SER A 20 -17.28 0.21 8.55
CA SER A 20 -16.24 0.85 9.36
C SER A 20 -16.69 1.08 10.80
N SER A 21 -17.93 1.55 11.01
CA SER A 21 -18.46 1.77 12.36
C SER A 21 -18.52 0.50 13.21
N TYR A 22 -18.83 -0.66 12.63
CA TYR A 22 -18.80 -1.94 13.36
C TYR A 22 -17.38 -2.42 13.66
N VAL A 23 -16.43 -2.19 12.75
CA VAL A 23 -15.01 -2.55 12.96
C VAL A 23 -14.37 -1.66 14.02
N PHE A 24 -14.76 -0.39 14.10
CA PHE A 24 -14.20 0.58 15.05
C PHE A 24 -14.93 0.65 16.40
N ALA A 25 -16.13 0.07 16.55
CA ALA A 25 -16.93 0.17 17.78
C ALA A 25 -16.51 -0.78 18.92
N ASP A 26 -15.71 -1.83 18.65
CA ASP A 26 -15.43 -2.88 19.64
C ASP A 26 -13.96 -3.34 19.69
N SER A 27 -13.00 -2.44 19.40
CA SER A 27 -11.60 -2.71 19.70
C SER A 27 -11.18 -1.97 20.98
N PRO A 28 -10.93 -2.66 22.11
CA PRO A 28 -10.18 -2.08 23.23
C PRO A 28 -8.71 -1.79 22.86
N GLY A 29 -8.30 -2.13 21.63
CA GLY A 29 -6.98 -1.87 21.08
C GLY A 29 -6.80 -0.43 20.61
N LYS A 30 -5.66 0.16 20.96
CA LYS A 30 -5.25 1.47 20.45
C LYS A 30 -4.95 1.36 18.95
N LEU A 31 -5.89 1.79 18.10
CA LEU A 31 -5.64 1.97 16.67
C LEU A 31 -4.58 3.07 16.49
N SER A 32 -3.49 2.73 15.81
CA SER A 32 -2.44 3.64 15.40
C SER A 32 -2.51 3.85 13.88
N ILE A 33 -2.75 5.09 13.46
CA ILE A 33 -2.68 5.50 12.06
C ILE A 33 -1.43 6.36 11.90
N ASN A 34 -0.46 5.86 11.15
CA ASN A 34 0.80 6.53 10.85
C ASN A 34 1.03 6.57 9.33
N GLY A 35 2.13 7.14 8.89
CA GLY A 35 2.44 7.20 7.47
C GLY A 35 3.67 8.04 7.15
N TYR A 36 3.87 8.27 5.86
CA TYR A 36 4.90 9.15 5.33
C TYR A 36 4.46 9.75 4.00
N ILE A 37 5.06 10.89 3.66
CA ILE A 37 5.03 11.45 2.32
C ILE A 37 6.46 11.50 1.85
N GLU A 38 6.71 10.95 0.66
CA GLU A 38 8.02 10.90 0.03
C GLU A 38 7.93 11.55 -1.34
N THR A 39 8.90 12.42 -1.66
CA THR A 39 8.99 13.07 -2.96
C THR A 39 10.40 12.83 -3.52
N ASN A 40 10.47 12.03 -4.58
CA ASN A 40 11.70 11.66 -5.25
C ASN A 40 11.78 12.33 -6.63
N ASN A 41 12.86 13.07 -6.86
CA ASN A 41 13.15 13.74 -8.13
C ASN A 41 14.44 13.16 -8.72
N LEU A 42 14.37 12.60 -9.92
CA LEU A 42 15.55 12.12 -10.63
C LEU A 42 15.97 13.10 -11.73
N LEU A 43 17.22 13.56 -11.63
CA LEU A 43 17.89 14.41 -12.61
C LEU A 43 18.97 13.60 -13.34
N ARG A 44 18.86 13.50 -14.67
CA ARG A 44 19.90 12.85 -15.48
C ARG A 44 20.82 13.94 -16.05
N LEU A 45 22.05 14.00 -15.53
CA LEU A 45 23.02 15.08 -15.80
C LEU A 45 23.48 15.20 -17.27
N LYS A 46 23.13 14.25 -18.14
CA LYS A 46 23.54 14.29 -19.56
C LYS A 46 22.88 15.45 -20.34
N ASN A 47 21.65 15.83 -19.98
CA ASN A 47 20.85 16.82 -20.72
C ASN A 47 20.22 17.92 -19.84
N GLY A 48 20.46 17.93 -18.52
CA GLY A 48 19.92 18.95 -17.60
C GLY A 48 18.40 18.93 -17.35
N ASN A 49 17.66 18.00 -17.98
CA ASN A 49 16.21 17.86 -17.81
C ASN A 49 15.85 16.99 -16.59
N ILE A 50 14.79 17.36 -15.90
CA ILE A 50 14.15 16.53 -14.87
C ILE A 50 13.51 15.33 -15.57
N ASN A 51 13.94 14.12 -15.22
CA ASN A 51 13.52 12.90 -15.89
C ASN A 51 12.30 12.24 -15.22
N SER A 52 12.14 12.39 -13.90
CA SER A 52 11.01 11.83 -13.15
C SER A 52 10.75 12.59 -11.84
N ASN A 53 9.46 12.73 -11.50
CA ASN A 53 8.96 13.24 -10.22
C ASN A 53 7.97 12.24 -9.65
N LEU A 54 8.40 11.49 -8.63
CA LEU A 54 7.59 10.48 -7.94
C LEU A 54 7.19 11.02 -6.57
N ASN A 55 5.89 11.02 -6.29
CA ASN A 55 5.34 11.36 -4.98
C ASN A 55 4.62 10.15 -4.42
N THR A 56 5.01 9.69 -3.23
CA THR A 56 4.41 8.53 -2.58
C THR A 56 3.80 8.96 -1.25
N LEU A 57 2.51 8.65 -1.06
CA LEU A 57 1.82 8.71 0.21
C LEU A 57 1.73 7.30 0.78
N GLY A 58 2.47 7.04 1.86
CA GLY A 58 2.40 5.80 2.63
C GLY A 58 1.47 5.97 3.83
N LEU A 59 0.49 5.07 3.98
CA LEU A 59 -0.41 5.00 5.13
C LEU A 59 -0.22 3.66 5.84
N LYS A 60 -0.02 3.71 7.15
CA LYS A 60 0.17 2.56 8.03
C LYS A 60 -0.96 2.49 9.04
N PHE A 61 -1.59 1.33 9.12
CA PHE A 61 -2.67 1.03 10.05
C PHE A 61 -2.22 -0.13 10.92
N GLU A 62 -2.22 0.08 12.23
CA GLU A 62 -1.81 -0.93 13.19
C GLU A 62 -2.77 -0.93 14.37
N GLY A 63 -3.11 -2.10 14.86
CA GLY A 63 -3.90 -2.23 16.07
C GLY A 63 -3.70 -3.60 16.70
N SER A 64 -3.76 -3.64 18.02
CA SER A 64 -3.54 -4.84 18.80
C SER A 64 -4.55 -4.94 19.93
N THR A 65 -5.00 -6.17 20.19
CA THR A 65 -5.79 -6.58 21.35
C THR A 65 -5.20 -7.86 21.91
N ASP A 66 -5.73 -8.35 23.03
CA ASP A 66 -5.32 -9.64 23.61
C ASP A 66 -5.58 -10.85 22.69
N ARG A 67 -6.46 -10.71 21.69
CA ARG A 67 -6.89 -11.82 20.82
C ARG A 67 -6.41 -11.72 19.39
N TYR A 68 -6.08 -10.51 18.93
CA TYR A 68 -5.63 -10.29 17.57
C TYR A 68 -4.75 -9.06 17.44
N HIS A 69 -3.87 -9.09 16.46
CA HIS A 69 -3.06 -7.96 16.05
C HIS A 69 -3.14 -7.83 14.53
N TYR A 70 -3.25 -6.61 14.01
CA TYR A 70 -3.26 -6.38 12.57
C TYR A 70 -2.31 -5.26 12.20
N PHE A 71 -1.72 -5.40 11.02
CA PHE A 71 -0.86 -4.40 10.43
C PHE A 71 -1.12 -4.32 8.93
N SER A 72 -1.19 -3.11 8.39
CA SER A 72 -1.34 -2.86 6.97
C SER A 72 -0.59 -1.60 6.56
N GLU A 73 0.18 -1.68 5.48
CA GLU A 73 0.83 -0.56 4.83
C GLU A 73 0.38 -0.45 3.38
N LEU A 74 -0.28 0.67 3.08
CA LEU A 74 -0.71 1.05 1.74
C LEU A 74 0.16 2.18 1.21
N ALA A 75 0.65 2.06 -0.01
CA ALA A 75 1.39 3.10 -0.70
C ALA A 75 0.65 3.56 -1.96
N PHE A 76 0.44 4.86 -2.06
CA PHE A 76 -0.14 5.54 -3.21
C PHE A 76 0.97 6.35 -3.87
N SER A 77 1.38 5.95 -5.07
CA SER A 77 2.50 6.57 -5.80
C SER A 77 1.98 7.30 -7.03
N TYR A 78 2.45 8.53 -7.24
CA TYR A 78 2.13 9.36 -8.40
C TYR A 78 3.42 9.77 -9.12
N TYR A 79 3.55 9.37 -10.38
CA TYR A 79 4.74 9.53 -11.23
C TYR A 79 4.74 10.83 -12.06
N GLY A 80 3.77 11.72 -11.85
CA GLY A 80 3.69 13.01 -12.55
C GLY A 80 3.14 12.90 -13.97
N LYS A 81 3.95 12.39 -14.91
CA LYS A 81 3.63 12.42 -16.35
C LYS A 81 3.61 11.03 -16.97
N SER A 82 2.45 10.64 -17.52
CA SER A 82 2.34 9.52 -18.45
C SER A 82 2.78 9.97 -19.86
N ASN A 83 3.80 9.33 -20.43
CA ASN A 83 4.27 9.63 -21.79
C ASN A 83 3.74 8.63 -22.84
N PHE A 84 2.69 7.86 -22.52
CA PHE A 84 2.13 6.84 -23.42
C PHE A 84 1.87 7.40 -24.83
N SER A 85 2.58 6.82 -25.80
CA SER A 85 2.35 7.01 -27.23
C SER A 85 1.63 5.79 -27.77
N SER A 86 0.47 5.99 -28.40
CA SER A 86 -0.34 4.90 -28.97
C SER A 86 0.33 4.13 -30.13
N ASN A 87 1.54 4.53 -30.53
CA ASN A 87 2.28 3.94 -31.64
C ASN A 87 3.29 2.87 -31.21
N ASP A 88 3.60 2.75 -29.90
CA ASP A 88 4.64 1.84 -29.40
C ASP A 88 4.06 0.82 -28.42
N VAL A 89 3.77 -0.39 -28.93
CA VAL A 89 3.21 -1.52 -28.16
C VAL A 89 4.18 -1.98 -27.05
N GLU A 90 5.47 -1.75 -27.21
CA GLU A 90 6.49 -2.02 -26.18
C GLU A 90 6.30 -1.16 -24.92
N GLU A 91 5.72 0.05 -25.03
CA GLU A 91 5.46 0.91 -23.86
C GLU A 91 4.40 0.32 -22.92
N LEU A 92 3.55 -0.58 -23.40
CA LEU A 92 2.53 -1.28 -22.59
C LEU A 92 3.17 -2.21 -21.54
N ALA A 93 4.41 -2.65 -21.74
CA ALA A 93 5.14 -3.43 -20.75
C ALA A 93 5.45 -2.60 -19.49
N ASN A 94 5.50 -1.27 -19.62
CA ASN A 94 5.69 -0.36 -18.50
C ASN A 94 4.36 0.24 -18.04
N LEU A 95 3.79 -0.29 -16.94
CA LEU A 95 2.55 0.22 -16.35
C LEU A 95 2.57 1.72 -16.03
N GLN A 96 3.75 2.29 -15.72
CA GLN A 96 3.92 3.72 -15.43
C GLN A 96 3.75 4.60 -16.68
N SER A 97 3.96 4.04 -17.88
CA SER A 97 3.72 4.74 -19.14
C SER A 97 2.22 4.96 -19.33
N VAL A 98 1.41 3.94 -19.01
CA VAL A 98 -0.03 3.87 -19.21
C VAL A 98 -0.81 4.58 -18.08
N THR A 99 -0.39 4.39 -16.82
CA THR A 99 -1.06 4.99 -15.66
C THR A 99 -0.05 5.71 -14.78
N PRO A 100 -0.22 7.02 -14.48
CA PRO A 100 0.72 7.75 -13.64
C PRO A 100 0.49 7.51 -12.14
N ILE A 101 -0.47 6.66 -11.76
CA ILE A 101 -0.84 6.37 -10.38
C ILE A 101 -0.69 4.87 -10.13
N GLU A 102 -0.03 4.51 -9.03
CA GLU A 102 0.11 3.12 -8.58
C GLU A 102 -0.39 3.00 -7.13
N LEU A 103 -1.15 1.93 -6.87
CA LEU A 103 -1.60 1.55 -5.54
C LEU A 103 -0.98 0.21 -5.16
N ASN A 104 -0.23 0.19 -4.07
CA ASN A 104 0.52 -0.98 -3.63
C ASN A 104 0.24 -1.29 -2.15
N LEU A 105 -0.24 -2.50 -1.88
CA LEU A 105 -0.29 -3.05 -0.52
C LEU A 105 1.10 -3.60 -0.19
N LYS A 106 1.93 -2.83 0.52
CA LYS A 106 3.30 -3.21 0.87
C LYS A 106 3.30 -4.42 1.81
N GLU A 107 2.52 -4.32 2.87
CA GLU A 107 2.32 -5.39 3.85
C GLU A 107 0.88 -5.33 4.36
N GLY A 108 0.31 -6.46 4.74
CA GLY A 108 -1.07 -6.54 5.19
C GLY A 108 -1.36 -7.90 5.79
N TYR A 109 -1.33 -7.99 7.12
CA TYR A 109 -1.54 -9.24 7.84
C TYR A 109 -2.40 -9.08 9.10
N LEU A 110 -2.97 -10.20 9.52
CA LEU A 110 -3.75 -10.38 10.73
C LEU A 110 -3.18 -11.56 11.52
N ASP A 111 -2.81 -11.29 12.75
CA ASP A 111 -2.47 -12.25 13.80
C ASP A 111 -3.72 -12.57 14.60
N LEU A 112 -4.01 -13.86 14.76
CA LEU A 112 -5.05 -14.39 15.62
C LEU A 112 -4.38 -15.24 16.70
N TYR A 113 -4.49 -14.79 17.95
CA TYR A 113 -3.94 -15.51 19.09
C TYR A 113 -4.95 -16.54 19.61
N SER A 114 -4.47 -17.72 19.98
CA SER A 114 -5.31 -18.82 20.46
C SER A 114 -6.46 -19.18 19.49
N PHE A 115 -6.17 -19.19 18.19
CA PHE A 115 -7.14 -19.50 17.15
C PHE A 115 -7.51 -20.98 17.18
N LEU A 116 -8.79 -21.29 17.46
CA LEU A 116 -9.36 -22.63 17.67
C LEU A 116 -8.83 -23.40 18.89
N PHE A 117 -7.55 -23.28 19.21
CA PHE A 117 -6.92 -23.90 20.38
C PHE A 117 -6.04 -22.91 21.14
N PRO A 118 -5.93 -23.00 22.48
CA PRO A 118 -5.12 -22.08 23.30
C PRO A 118 -3.62 -22.04 22.97
N PHE A 119 -3.12 -22.99 22.18
CA PHE A 119 -1.70 -23.14 21.83
C PHE A 119 -1.41 -22.83 20.37
N LEU A 120 -2.41 -22.37 19.61
CA LEU A 120 -2.27 -22.14 18.17
C LEU A 120 -2.48 -20.66 17.85
N ASP A 121 -1.40 -20.02 17.43
CA ASP A 121 -1.44 -18.67 16.89
C ASP A 121 -1.31 -18.73 15.37
N VAL A 122 -2.12 -17.94 14.66
CA VAL A 122 -2.17 -17.96 13.20
C VAL A 122 -2.00 -16.54 12.65
N ARG A 123 -1.04 -16.38 11.75
CA ARG A 123 -0.85 -15.16 10.96
C ARG A 123 -1.31 -15.38 9.53
N VAL A 124 -2.19 -14.53 9.02
CA VAL A 124 -2.71 -14.60 7.64
C VAL A 124 -2.53 -13.25 6.94
N GLY A 125 -2.07 -13.28 5.69
CA GLY A 125 -1.97 -12.08 4.84
C GLY A 125 -0.62 -11.96 4.14
N LYS A 126 -0.43 -10.82 3.46
CA LYS A 126 0.83 -10.46 2.79
C LYS A 126 1.82 -10.00 3.85
N GLN A 127 2.97 -10.67 3.93
CA GLN A 127 3.97 -10.47 4.97
C GLN A 127 5.35 -10.37 4.36
N ILE A 128 6.24 -9.63 5.01
CA ILE A 128 7.66 -9.69 4.74
C ILE A 128 8.28 -10.64 5.77
N ILE A 129 8.55 -11.89 5.36
CA ILE A 129 9.14 -12.90 6.23
C ILE A 129 10.65 -12.71 6.24
N VAL A 130 11.20 -12.39 7.40
CA VAL A 130 12.63 -12.31 7.65
C VAL A 130 13.12 -13.69 8.10
N TRP A 131 13.97 -14.33 7.30
CA TRP A 131 14.43 -15.70 7.56
C TRP A 131 15.63 -15.81 8.51
N GLY A 132 16.25 -14.68 8.87
CA GLY A 132 17.39 -14.64 9.78
C GLY A 132 17.85 -13.23 10.11
N THR A 133 18.79 -13.09 11.04
CA THR A 133 19.29 -11.77 11.49
C THR A 133 19.89 -10.95 10.35
N ALA A 134 20.60 -11.60 9.42
CA ALA A 134 21.19 -10.93 8.26
C ALA A 134 20.13 -10.47 7.24
N ASP A 135 19.00 -11.16 7.16
CA ASP A 135 17.91 -10.85 6.22
C ASP A 135 17.13 -9.58 6.62
N LYS A 136 17.24 -9.16 7.90
CA LYS A 136 16.75 -7.85 8.36
C LYS A 136 17.45 -6.68 7.66
N VAL A 137 18.68 -6.88 7.20
CA VAL A 137 19.47 -5.90 6.46
C VAL A 137 19.59 -6.39 5.03
N ASN A 138 18.45 -6.58 4.36
CA ASN A 138 18.46 -6.98 2.96
C ASN A 138 19.03 -5.83 2.10
N PRO A 139 20.20 -6.00 1.46
CA PRO A 139 20.82 -4.95 0.66
C PRO A 139 19.93 -4.53 -0.51
N THR A 140 19.14 -5.45 -1.09
CA THR A 140 18.25 -5.15 -2.21
C THR A 140 17.00 -4.36 -1.80
N GLY A 141 16.61 -4.41 -0.52
CA GLY A 141 15.47 -3.64 0.00
C GLY A 141 15.84 -2.31 0.66
N ASN A 142 17.06 -2.20 1.22
CA ASN A 142 17.44 -1.08 2.09
C ASN A 142 18.59 -0.21 1.55
N ILE A 143 19.40 -0.73 0.61
CA ILE A 143 20.66 -0.09 0.17
C ILE A 143 20.77 -0.01 -1.37
N CYS A 144 19.95 -0.74 -2.12
CA CYS A 144 19.97 -0.66 -3.57
C CYS A 144 19.36 0.68 -4.04
N PRO A 145 20.10 1.47 -4.83
CA PRO A 145 19.50 2.59 -5.56
C PRO A 145 18.49 2.03 -6.58
N SER A 146 17.47 2.83 -6.90
CA SER A 146 16.57 2.54 -8.02
C SER A 146 17.36 2.48 -9.33
N ASP A 147 17.27 1.37 -10.06
CA ASP A 147 17.83 1.20 -11.42
C ASP A 147 17.16 2.16 -12.43
#